data_AF-A0A8D8CWN3-F1
#
_entry.id   AF-A0A8D8CWN3-F1
#
_cell.length_a   1.000
_cell.length_b   1.000
_cell.length_c   1.000
_cell.angle_alpha   90.00
_cell.angle_beta   90.00
_cell.angle_gamma   90.00
#
_symmetry.space_group_name_H-M   'P 1'
#
loop_
_entity.id
_entity.type
_entity.pdbx_description
1 polymer ?
#
loop_
_entity_poly.entity_id
_entity_poly.type
_entity_poly.pdbx_seq_one_letter_code
_entity_poly.pdbx_strand_id
1 'polypeptide(L)'
;CTKANRYNFKKKSPCIFLKLNKIFNWVPDLYNTTENLPEVMPEDLREHIGSELGRGDKNANIVWVSCAGENPADNEHIGPINYIPRRGFPGYFFPFKNTEGYLPPIVAVHFESPKNGVLINIECKAWAKNIHHDRADRRGSVHFELMVD
;
A
#
# COMPACT_ATOMS: atom_id res chain seq x y z
N CYS A 1 -8.46 5.38 -11.53
CA CYS A 1 -7.59 6.42 -10.96
C CYS A 1 -6.86 7.24 -12.04
N THR A 2 -7.57 8.04 -12.84
CA THR A 2 -6.96 8.82 -13.93
C THR A 2 -7.35 10.30 -13.83
N LYS A 3 -6.54 11.18 -14.43
CA LYS A 3 -6.82 12.63 -14.50
C LYS A 3 -8.16 12.93 -15.18
N ALA A 4 -8.48 12.22 -16.27
CA ALA A 4 -9.75 12.38 -17.00
C ALA A 4 -10.98 12.12 -16.11
N ASN A 5 -10.92 11.09 -15.26
CA ASN A 5 -11.97 10.76 -14.29
C ASN A 5 -11.85 11.54 -12.98
N ARG A 6 -11.02 12.60 -12.92
CA ARG A 6 -10.69 13.38 -11.72
C ARG A 6 -10.36 12.48 -10.52
N TYR A 7 -9.57 11.44 -10.76
CA TYR A 7 -9.17 10.43 -9.76
C TYR A 7 -10.34 9.87 -8.93
N ASN A 8 -11.53 9.79 -9.54
CA ASN A 8 -12.78 9.33 -8.94
C ASN A 8 -13.30 10.15 -7.74
N PHE A 9 -12.72 11.31 -7.42
CA PHE A 9 -13.21 12.18 -6.34
C PHE A 9 -14.69 12.57 -6.52
N LYS A 10 -15.09 12.90 -7.76
CA LYS A 10 -16.49 13.24 -8.08
C LYS A 10 -17.50 12.12 -7.86
N LYS A 11 -17.04 10.87 -7.83
CA LYS A 11 -17.89 9.68 -7.64
C LYS A 11 -17.93 9.23 -6.19
N LYS A 12 -17.42 10.04 -5.25
CA LYS A 12 -17.28 9.68 -3.83
C LYS A 12 -16.47 8.40 -3.62
N SER A 13 -15.53 8.13 -4.54
CA SER A 13 -14.79 6.87 -4.63
C SER A 13 -13.30 7.15 -4.91
N PRO A 14 -12.63 7.92 -4.05
CA PRO A 14 -11.37 8.58 -4.39
C PRO A 14 -10.20 7.60 -4.57
N CYS A 15 -9.24 7.99 -5.42
CA CYS A 15 -7.96 7.32 -5.55
C CYS A 15 -6.84 8.15 -4.94
N ILE A 16 -6.14 7.58 -3.96
CA ILE A 16 -4.98 8.18 -3.29
C ILE A 16 -3.71 7.47 -3.74
N PHE A 17 -2.68 8.21 -4.12
CA PHE A 17 -1.43 7.62 -4.62
C PHE A 17 -0.38 7.53 -3.51
N LEU A 18 0.13 6.33 -3.30
CA LEU A 18 1.26 6.06 -2.42
C LEU A 18 2.55 6.03 -3.23
N LYS A 19 3.61 6.56 -2.63
CA LYS A 19 4.99 6.49 -3.11
C LYS A 19 5.90 6.13 -1.94
N LEU A 20 7.01 5.46 -2.22
CA LEU A 20 8.06 5.23 -1.23
C LEU A 20 9.10 6.36 -1.26
N ASN A 21 9.71 6.62 -0.11
CA ASN A 21 10.84 7.53 -0.02
C ASN A 21 12.04 6.98 -0.78
N LYS A 22 12.77 7.85 -1.46
CA LYS A 22 13.97 7.49 -2.24
C LYS A 22 15.16 7.38 -1.30
N ILE A 23 15.55 6.15 -0.94
CA ILE A 23 16.74 5.88 -0.13
C ILE A 23 17.81 5.31 -1.08
N PHE A 24 18.93 6.03 -1.20
CA PHE A 24 20.02 5.63 -2.10
C PHE A 24 20.59 4.26 -1.70
N ASN A 25 20.76 3.38 -2.69
CA ASN A 25 21.28 2.02 -2.50
C ASN A 25 20.48 1.10 -1.55
N TRP A 26 19.31 1.51 -1.07
CA TRP A 26 18.46 0.63 -0.27
C TRP A 26 17.83 -0.46 -1.13
N VAL A 27 17.98 -1.71 -0.69
CA VAL A 27 17.42 -2.90 -1.35
C VAL A 27 16.41 -3.52 -0.39
N PRO A 28 15.14 -3.72 -0.81
CA PRO A 28 14.16 -4.41 0.02
C PRO A 28 14.50 -5.90 0.16
N ASP A 29 14.35 -6.44 1.36
CA ASP A 29 14.35 -7.89 1.60
C ASP A 29 12.90 -8.41 1.48
N LEU A 30 12.60 -9.05 0.35
CA LEU A 30 11.25 -9.36 -0.08
C LEU A 30 10.74 -10.68 0.51
N TYR A 31 9.43 -10.81 0.62
CA TYR A 31 8.77 -12.05 1.04
C TYR A 31 8.59 -12.98 -0.16
N ASN A 32 9.43 -14.00 -0.26
CA ASN A 32 9.37 -15.01 -1.33
C ASN A 32 8.60 -16.27 -0.91
N THR A 33 8.29 -16.42 0.38
CA THR A 33 7.54 -17.56 0.94
C THR A 33 6.52 -17.07 1.96
N THR A 34 5.50 -17.89 2.22
CA THR A 34 4.47 -17.63 3.24
C THR A 34 4.87 -18.07 4.66
N GLU A 35 5.98 -18.81 4.80
CA GLU A 35 6.41 -19.42 6.06
C GLU A 35 6.83 -18.39 7.13
N ASN A 36 7.37 -17.24 6.71
CA ASN A 36 7.96 -16.24 7.60
C ASN A 36 7.26 -14.87 7.49
N LEU A 37 5.94 -14.87 7.29
CA LEU A 37 5.16 -13.63 7.32
C LEU A 37 4.96 -13.16 8.77
N PRO A 38 5.16 -11.87 9.09
CA PRO A 38 4.98 -11.35 10.45
C PRO A 38 3.55 -11.56 10.97
N GLU A 39 3.38 -11.84 12.27
CA GLU A 39 2.05 -11.94 12.88
C GLU A 39 1.26 -10.61 12.81
N VAL A 40 1.98 -9.49 12.85
CA VAL A 40 1.40 -8.14 12.71
C VAL A 40 0.96 -7.79 11.29
N MET A 41 1.31 -8.61 10.30
CA MET A 41 0.84 -8.44 8.92
C MET A 41 -0.64 -8.80 8.85
N PRO A 42 -1.50 -7.95 8.26
CA PRO A 42 -2.93 -8.23 8.13
C PRO A 42 -3.21 -9.59 7.47
N GLU A 43 -4.20 -10.31 7.98
CA GLU A 43 -4.57 -11.64 7.49
C GLU A 43 -4.90 -11.63 6.00
N ASP A 44 -5.68 -10.64 5.55
CA ASP A 44 -6.05 -10.46 4.14
C ASP A 44 -4.83 -10.27 3.23
N LEU A 45 -3.77 -9.61 3.73
CA LEU A 45 -2.53 -9.45 3.00
C LEU A 45 -1.75 -10.76 2.96
N ARG A 46 -1.69 -11.53 4.06
CA ARG A 46 -1.02 -12.84 4.08
C ARG A 46 -1.66 -13.82 3.10
N GLU A 47 -2.99 -13.85 3.07
CA GLU A 47 -3.77 -14.65 2.11
C GLU A 47 -3.51 -14.21 0.67
N HIS A 48 -3.50 -12.90 0.42
CA HIS A 48 -3.18 -12.35 -0.90
C HIS A 48 -1.78 -12.78 -1.36
N ILE A 49 -0.77 -12.64 -0.49
CA ILE A 49 0.61 -13.08 -0.79
C ILE A 49 0.64 -14.58 -1.10
N GLY A 50 -0.03 -15.41 -0.30
CA GLY A 50 -0.11 -16.86 -0.54
C GLY A 50 -0.75 -17.21 -1.88
N SER A 51 -1.83 -16.51 -2.25
CA SER A 51 -2.49 -16.68 -3.54
C SER A 51 -1.59 -16.29 -4.72
N GLU A 52 -0.91 -15.13 -4.64
CA GLU A 52 -0.01 -14.66 -5.69
C GLU A 52 1.20 -15.59 -5.87
N LEU A 53 1.82 -16.04 -4.78
CA LEU A 53 2.93 -17.01 -4.83
C LEU A 53 2.47 -18.38 -5.37
N GLY A 54 1.25 -18.82 -5.01
CA GLY A 54 0.67 -20.08 -5.49
C GLY A 54 0.35 -20.09 -6.99
N ARG A 55 0.08 -18.93 -7.60
CA ARG A 55 -0.15 -18.78 -9.05
C ARG A 55 1.09 -18.96 -9.90
N GLY A 56 2.25 -19.20 -9.29
CA GLY A 56 3.49 -19.48 -9.99
C GLY A 56 4.35 -18.24 -10.24
N ASP A 57 3.97 -17.06 -9.72
CA ASP A 57 4.87 -15.92 -9.62
C ASP A 57 5.84 -16.14 -8.45
N LYS A 58 6.71 -17.15 -8.60
CA LYS A 58 7.73 -17.53 -7.61
C LYS A 58 8.76 -16.41 -7.36
N ASN A 59 8.68 -15.33 -8.13
CA ASN A 59 9.47 -14.11 -8.01
C ASN A 59 8.55 -12.87 -7.97
N ALA A 60 7.42 -12.94 -7.25
CA ALA A 60 6.63 -11.75 -6.88
C ALA A 60 7.47 -10.86 -5.93
N ASN A 61 8.54 -10.30 -6.49
CA ASN A 61 9.46 -9.39 -5.89
C ASN A 61 8.70 -8.09 -5.68
N ILE A 62 7.95 -8.00 -4.59
CA ILE A 62 7.04 -6.89 -4.32
C ILE A 62 7.24 -6.43 -2.88
N VAL A 63 7.45 -5.13 -2.72
CA VAL A 63 7.26 -4.47 -1.42
C VAL A 63 5.75 -4.29 -1.25
N TRP A 64 5.13 -5.17 -0.47
CA TRP A 64 3.67 -5.25 -0.33
C TRP A 64 3.11 -4.04 0.41
N VAL A 65 1.83 -3.75 0.18
CA VAL A 65 1.14 -2.63 0.84
C VAL A 65 -0.19 -3.08 1.42
N SER A 66 -0.50 -2.62 2.63
CA SER A 66 -1.83 -2.73 3.23
C SER A 66 -2.27 -1.39 3.80
N CYS A 67 -3.51 -0.99 3.53
CA CYS A 67 -4.18 0.14 4.15
C CYS A 67 -5.35 -0.36 4.99
N ALA A 68 -5.55 0.24 6.15
CA ALA A 68 -6.66 -0.04 7.06
C ALA A 68 -7.05 1.22 7.82
N GLY A 69 -8.23 1.20 8.43
CA GLY A 69 -8.61 2.23 9.39
C GLY A 69 -7.77 2.13 10.66
N GLU A 70 -7.46 3.25 11.31
CA GLU A 70 -6.60 3.26 12.49
C GLU A 70 -7.25 2.69 13.76
N ASN A 71 -8.57 2.81 13.87
CA ASN A 71 -9.36 2.27 14.96
C ASN A 71 -10.56 1.45 14.44
N PRO A 72 -11.32 0.75 15.30
CA PRO A 72 -12.46 -0.06 14.86
C PRO A 72 -13.52 0.72 14.08
N ALA A 73 -13.83 1.97 14.48
CA ALA A 73 -14.79 2.80 13.77
C ALA A 73 -14.30 3.20 12.38
N ASP A 74 -13.02 3.53 12.23
CA ASP A 74 -12.42 3.81 10.92
C ASP A 74 -12.47 2.58 10.01
N ASN A 75 -12.22 1.39 10.55
CA ASN A 75 -12.30 0.13 9.79
C ASN A 75 -13.72 -0.18 9.30
N GLU A 76 -14.75 0.18 10.07
CA GLU A 76 -16.15 0.06 9.64
C GLU A 76 -16.51 1.09 8.55
N HIS A 77 -15.90 2.28 8.59
CA HIS A 77 -16.22 3.38 7.68
C HIS A 77 -15.41 3.40 6.38
N ILE A 78 -14.22 2.79 6.35
CA ILE A 78 -13.30 2.87 5.19
C ILE A 78 -13.84 2.19 3.93
N GLY A 79 -14.68 1.16 4.09
CA GLY A 79 -15.25 0.39 2.99
C GLY A 79 -14.21 -0.45 2.22
N PRO A 80 -14.60 -1.01 1.06
CA PRO A 80 -13.69 -1.82 0.24
C PRO A 80 -12.56 -0.97 -0.36
N ILE A 81 -11.36 -1.55 -0.38
CA ILE A 81 -10.14 -0.93 -0.93
C ILE A 81 -9.60 -1.79 -2.06
N ASN A 82 -9.26 -1.15 -3.18
CA ASN A 82 -8.59 -1.77 -4.30
C ASN A 82 -7.22 -1.10 -4.58
N TYR A 83 -6.25 -1.88 -5.06
CA TYR A 83 -4.89 -1.41 -5.34
C TYR A 83 -4.58 -1.51 -6.83
N ILE A 84 -4.18 -0.40 -7.44
CA ILE A 84 -3.95 -0.30 -8.87
C ILE A 84 -2.50 0.16 -9.14
N PRO A 85 -1.77 -0.51 -10.04
CA PRO A 85 -2.17 -1.70 -10.82
C PRO A 85 -2.06 -3.01 -10.03
N ARG A 86 -1.41 -2.99 -8.87
CA ARG A 86 -1.22 -4.14 -7.98
C ARG A 86 -1.00 -3.67 -6.55
N ARG A 87 -1.10 -4.59 -5.59
CA ARG A 87 -0.96 -4.34 -4.15
C ARG A 87 0.51 -4.22 -3.71
N GLY A 88 1.24 -3.25 -4.24
CA GLY A 88 2.62 -2.97 -3.79
C GLY A 88 3.55 -2.46 -4.88
N PHE A 89 4.82 -2.29 -4.51
CA PHE A 89 5.86 -1.74 -5.37
C PHE A 89 6.77 -2.85 -5.90
N PRO A 90 6.91 -3.02 -7.22
CA PRO A 90 7.81 -4.03 -7.77
C PRO A 90 9.28 -3.81 -7.39
N GLY A 91 9.97 -4.87 -7.04
CA GLY A 91 11.35 -4.89 -6.57
C GLY A 91 12.36 -4.42 -7.61
N TYR A 92 12.05 -4.56 -8.91
CA TYR A 92 12.93 -4.09 -10.01
C TYR A 92 13.11 -2.56 -10.06
N PHE A 93 12.31 -1.79 -9.31
CA PHE A 93 12.53 -0.34 -9.13
C PHE A 93 13.60 -0.01 -8.09
N PHE A 94 14.15 -1.02 -7.41
CA PHE A 94 15.15 -0.91 -6.37
C PHE A 94 16.46 -1.61 -6.77
N PRO A 95 17.63 -1.14 -6.28
CA PRO A 95 17.79 0.04 -5.44
C PRO A 95 17.69 1.34 -6.25
N PHE A 96 17.34 2.43 -5.55
CA PHE A 96 17.42 3.77 -6.12
C PHE A 96 18.90 4.19 -6.26
N LYS A 97 19.33 4.48 -7.49
CA LYS A 97 20.73 4.87 -7.83
C LYS A 97 20.88 6.32 -8.31
N ASN A 98 19.87 7.17 -8.11
CA ASN A 98 19.86 8.57 -8.58
C ASN A 98 20.18 8.74 -10.07
N THR A 99 19.76 7.78 -10.90
CA THR A 99 19.90 7.84 -12.35
C THR A 99 18.96 8.89 -12.94
N GLU A 100 19.44 9.65 -13.93
CA GLU A 100 18.61 10.60 -14.66
C GLU A 100 17.39 9.90 -15.28
N GLY A 101 16.23 10.56 -15.22
CA GLY A 101 14.96 10.00 -15.72
C GLY A 101 14.32 8.93 -14.82
N TYR A 102 14.87 8.64 -13.62
CA TYR A 102 14.25 7.69 -12.70
C TYR A 102 12.86 8.15 -12.23
N LEU A 103 11.85 7.35 -12.58
CA LEU A 103 10.47 7.51 -12.11
C LEU A 103 10.23 6.56 -10.93
N PRO A 104 9.95 7.08 -9.71
CA PRO A 104 9.63 6.23 -8.57
C PRO A 104 8.31 5.49 -8.82
N PRO A 105 8.20 4.22 -8.37
CA PRO A 105 6.97 3.49 -8.52
C PRO A 105 5.88 4.12 -7.64
N ILE A 106 4.65 4.10 -8.13
CA ILE A 106 3.46 4.57 -7.42
C ILE A 106 2.41 3.46 -7.40
N VAL A 107 1.61 3.43 -6.33
CA VAL A 107 0.43 2.58 -6.21
C VAL A 107 -0.77 3.46 -5.92
N ALA A 108 -1.85 3.30 -6.66
CA ALA A 108 -3.11 3.96 -6.36
C ALA A 108 -3.95 3.07 -5.44
N VAL A 109 -4.33 3.60 -4.29
CA VAL A 109 -5.27 3.03 -3.35
C VAL A 109 -6.63 3.65 -3.66
N HIS A 110 -7.54 2.83 -4.17
CA HIS A 110 -8.89 3.21 -4.56
C HIS A 110 -9.86 2.81 -3.46
N PHE A 111 -10.45 3.81 -2.81
CA PHE A 111 -11.50 3.62 -1.81
C PHE A 111 -12.84 3.54 -2.55
N GLU A 112 -13.40 2.33 -2.66
CA GLU A 112 -14.53 2.09 -3.56
C GLU A 112 -15.81 2.76 -3.07
N SER A 113 -16.11 2.62 -1.78
CA SER A 113 -17.31 3.17 -1.14
C SER A 113 -17.06 3.50 0.35
N PRO A 114 -16.21 4.48 0.66
CA PRO A 114 -16.05 4.96 2.03
C PRO A 114 -17.35 5.61 2.53
N LYS A 115 -17.56 5.63 3.85
CA LYS A 115 -18.72 6.28 4.48
C LYS A 115 -18.68 7.79 4.24
N ASN A 116 -19.77 8.33 3.71
CA ASN A 116 -19.89 9.78 3.51
C ASN A 116 -20.16 10.53 4.82
N GLY A 117 -19.67 11.77 4.91
CA GLY A 117 -19.91 12.69 6.03
C GLY A 117 -19.21 12.30 7.33
N VAL A 118 -18.22 11.40 7.27
CA VAL A 118 -17.41 10.96 8.41
C VAL A 118 -15.94 11.10 8.06
N LEU A 119 -15.15 11.61 9.00
CA LEU A 119 -13.68 11.65 8.89
C LEU A 119 -13.12 10.27 9.24
N ILE A 120 -12.35 9.69 8.34
CA ILE A 120 -11.78 8.34 8.46
C ILE A 120 -10.26 8.46 8.55
N ASN A 121 -9.67 7.96 9.64
CA ASN A 121 -8.22 7.90 9.80
C ASN A 121 -7.67 6.62 9.17
N ILE A 122 -6.74 6.76 8.24
CA ILE A 122 -6.23 5.65 7.43
C ILE A 122 -4.73 5.51 7.64
N GLU A 123 -4.29 4.30 8.01
CA GLU A 123 -2.88 3.93 8.08
C GLU A 123 -2.55 2.93 6.95
N CYS A 124 -1.65 3.32 6.05
CA CYS A 124 -1.08 2.44 5.04
C CYS A 124 0.35 2.04 5.42
N LYS A 125 0.66 0.75 5.37
CA LYS A 125 1.98 0.17 5.68
C LYS A 125 2.60 -0.47 4.44
N ALA A 126 3.90 -0.31 4.30
CA ALA A 126 4.72 -1.05 3.35
C ALA A 126 5.38 -2.24 4.06
N TRP A 127 5.53 -3.36 3.37
CA TRP A 127 6.03 -4.61 3.93
C TRP A 127 7.18 -5.19 3.11
N ALA A 128 8.33 -5.30 3.76
CA ALA A 128 9.51 -6.07 3.38
C ALA A 128 10.22 -6.40 4.71
N LYS A 129 11.01 -7.48 4.78
CA LYS A 129 11.61 -7.95 6.04
C LYS A 129 12.51 -6.91 6.71
N ASN A 130 13.09 -6.00 5.93
CA ASN A 130 13.94 -4.90 6.40
C ASN A 130 13.24 -3.53 6.47
N ILE A 131 11.90 -3.50 6.41
CA ILE A 131 11.10 -2.32 6.75
C ILE A 131 10.65 -2.46 8.20
N HIS A 132 11.20 -1.61 9.06
CA HIS A 132 10.76 -1.49 10.45
C HIS A 132 9.64 -0.47 10.55
N HIS A 133 8.52 -0.87 11.15
CA HIS A 133 7.42 0.03 11.44
C HIS A 133 7.67 0.75 12.76
N ASP A 134 7.69 2.07 12.69
CA ASP A 134 7.75 2.94 13.87
C ASP A 134 6.64 3.99 13.75
N ARG A 135 5.73 4.01 14.72
CA ARG A 135 4.60 4.96 14.72
C ARG A 135 5.04 6.39 15.05
N ALA A 136 6.06 6.57 15.88
CA ALA A 136 6.53 7.91 16.27
C ALA A 136 7.19 8.60 15.06
N ASP A 137 8.03 7.86 14.34
CA ASP A 137 8.75 8.37 13.16
C ASP A 137 7.98 8.17 11.84
N ARG A 138 6.78 7.54 11.90
CA ARG A 138 6.00 7.10 10.72
C ARG A 138 6.86 6.30 9.74
N ARG A 139 7.78 5.50 10.27
CA ARG A 139 8.67 4.68 9.46
C ARG A 139 7.90 3.49 8.92
N GLY A 140 8.02 3.23 7.62
CA GLY A 140 7.35 2.10 6.97
C GLY A 140 5.82 2.25 6.87
N SER A 141 5.26 3.39 7.28
CA SER A 141 3.84 3.68 7.20
C SER A 141 3.56 5.12 6.77
N VAL A 142 2.33 5.39 6.37
CA VAL A 142 1.80 6.73 6.18
C VAL A 142 0.40 6.80 6.76
N HIS A 143 0.13 7.89 7.45
CA HIS A 143 -1.18 8.24 7.96
C HIS A 143 -1.76 9.37 7.11
N PHE A 144 -3.06 9.30 6.80
CA PHE A 144 -3.83 10.40 6.26
C PHE A 144 -5.31 10.29 6.64
N GLU A 145 -6.00 11.41 6.59
CA GLU A 145 -7.43 11.51 6.86
C GLU A 145 -8.21 11.59 5.54
N LEU A 146 -9.34 10.88 5.49
CA LEU A 146 -10.25 10.88 4.35
C LEU A 146 -11.66 11.25 4.82
N MET A 147 -12.24 12.28 4.20
CA MET A 147 -13.65 12.63 4.35
C MET A 147 -14.24 12.87 2.96
N VAL A 148 -15.42 12.31 2.71
CA VAL A 148 -16.13 12.42 1.44
C VAL A 148 -17.53 12.96 1.71
N ASP A 149 -17.90 14.05 1.03
CA ASP A 149 -19.17 14.76 1.21
C ASP A 149 -20.22 14.40 0.13
#